data_AF-A0A3D1P783-F1
#
_entry.id   AF-A0A3D1P783-F1
#
_cell.length_a   1.000
_cell.length_b   1.000
_cell.length_c   1.000
_cell.angle_alpha   90.00
_cell.angle_beta   90.00
_cell.angle_gamma   90.00
#
_symmetry.space_group_name_H-M   'P 1'
#
loop_
_entity.id
_entity.type
_entity.pdbx_description
1 polymer ?
#
loop_
_entity_poly.entity_id
_entity_poly.type
_entity_poly.pdbx_seq_one_letter_code
_entity_poly.pdbx_strand_id
1 'polypeptide(L)' 'TISDGISMGTEGMKYSLVSRDVIADSIETACNGQSMDGVLAIGGCDKNMPGAMIAIA' A
#
# COMPACT_ATOMS: atom_id res chain seq x y z
N THR A 1 -3.43 -3.16 -4.45
CA THR A 1 -4.24 -1.97 -4.10
C THR A 1 -5.72 -2.31 -4.26
N ILE A 2 -6.59 -1.62 -3.54
CA ILE A 2 -8.05 -1.71 -3.67
C ILE A 2 -8.53 -0.35 -4.20
N SER A 3 -9.42 -0.35 -5.20
CA SER A 3 -10.06 0.87 -5.68
C SER A 3 -11.32 1.14 -4.86
N ASP A 4 -11.27 2.18 -4.03
CA ASP A 4 -12.44 2.59 -3.25
C ASP A 4 -13.63 2.92 -4.15
N GLY A 5 -13.38 3.55 -5.31
CA GLY A 5 -14.44 3.88 -6.26
C GLY A 5 -15.22 2.67 -6.75
N ILE A 6 -14.59 1.49 -6.81
CA ILE A 6 -15.24 0.23 -7.21
C ILE A 6 -15.83 -0.47 -5.99
N SER A 7 -15.12 -0.47 -4.86
CA SER A 7 -15.52 -1.22 -3.67
C SER A 7 -16.59 -0.53 -2.84
N MET A 8 -16.80 0.78 -3.02
CA MET A 8 -17.78 1.59 -2.29
C MET A 8 -19.17 0.95 -2.28
N GLY A 9 -19.76 0.82 -1.09
CA GLY A 9 -21.08 0.23 -0.90
C GLY A 9 -21.12 -1.30 -0.92
N THR A 10 -19.99 -1.97 -1.11
CA THR A 10 -19.87 -3.44 -1.05
C THR A 10 -19.07 -3.89 0.17
N GLU A 11 -19.06 -5.19 0.45
CA GLU A 11 -18.19 -5.76 1.49
C GLU A 11 -16.70 -5.53 1.24
N GLY A 12 -16.31 -5.23 -0.01
CA GLY A 12 -14.94 -4.90 -0.38
C GLY A 12 -14.38 -3.69 0.37
N MET A 13 -15.22 -2.75 0.81
CA MET A 13 -14.76 -1.58 1.59
C MET A 13 -14.08 -1.97 2.90
N LYS A 14 -14.42 -3.13 3.48
CA LYS A 14 -13.76 -3.63 4.70
C LYS A 14 -12.25 -3.86 4.51
N TYR A 15 -11.82 -4.13 3.27
CA TYR A 15 -10.43 -4.40 2.93
C TYR A 15 -9.68 -3.15 2.45
N SER A 16 -10.37 -2.03 2.21
CA SER A 16 -9.73 -0.79 1.74
C SER A 16 -8.68 -0.30 2.73
N LEU A 17 -9.06 -0.06 4.00
CA LEU A 17 -8.13 0.46 5.00
C LEU A 17 -6.97 -0.50 5.28
N VAL A 18 -7.29 -1.80 5.39
CA VAL A 18 -6.29 -2.88 5.62
C VAL A 18 -5.28 -2.95 4.48
N SER A 19 -5.68 -2.63 3.25
CA SER A 19 -4.76 -2.65 2.10
C SER A 19 -3.58 -1.68 2.25
N ARG A 20 -3.70 -0.63 3.08
CA ARG A 20 -2.60 0.28 3.40
C ARG A 20 -1.44 -0.45 4.07
N ASP A 21 -1.74 -1.19 5.14
CA ASP A 21 -0.72 -1.86 5.96
C ASP A 21 -0.10 -3.02 5.18
N VAL A 22 -0.91 -3.75 4.41
CA VAL A 22 -0.41 -4.80 3.50
C VAL A 22 0.56 -4.22 2.45
N ILE A 23 0.28 -3.02 1.91
CA ILE A 23 1.19 -2.36 0.97
C ILE A 23 2.48 -1.94 1.67
N ALA A 24 2.39 -1.42 2.90
CA ALA A 24 3.57 -1.03 3.66
C ALA A 24 4.48 -2.25 3.91
N ASP A 25 3.92 -3.33 4.44
CA ASP A 25 4.64 -4.58 4.71
C ASP A 25 5.25 -5.17 3.43
N SER A 26 4.54 -5.06 2.30
CA SER A 26 5.03 -5.55 1.01
C SER A 26 6.27 -4.78 0.53
N ILE A 27 6.27 -3.45 0.68
CA ILE A 27 7.40 -2.60 0.29
C ILE A 27 8.59 -2.85 1.22
N GLU A 28 8.36 -2.88 2.54
CA GLU A 28 9.39 -3.19 3.53
C GLU A 28 10.05 -4.55 3.25
N THR A 29 9.23 -5.58 2.99
CA THR A 29 9.70 -6.93 2.69
C THR A 29 10.56 -6.96 1.42
N ALA A 30 10.13 -6.27 0.36
CA ALA A 30 10.87 -6.25 -0.90
C ALA A 30 12.22 -5.51 -0.77
N CYS A 31 12.22 -4.34 -0.12
CA CYS A 31 13.42 -3.52 0.04
C CYS A 31 14.44 -4.19 0.97
N ASN A 32 14.01 -4.68 2.14
CA ASN A 32 14.90 -5.35 3.09
C ASN A 32 15.35 -6.72 2.55
N GLY A 33 14.44 -7.48 1.94
CA GLY A 33 14.75 -8.80 1.40
C GLY A 33 15.74 -8.78 0.23
N GLN A 34 15.76 -7.70 -0.55
CA GLN A 34 16.69 -7.53 -1.67
C GLN A 34 17.86 -6.60 -1.37
N SER A 35 17.96 -6.08 -0.15
CA SER A 35 19.00 -5.10 0.24
C SER A 35 19.07 -3.92 -0.74
N MET A 36 17.91 -3.36 -1.09
CA MET A 36 17.84 -2.21 -2.00
C MET A 36 18.45 -0.97 -1.34
N ASP A 37 19.28 -0.22 -2.07
CA ASP A 37 19.87 1.04 -1.59
C ASP A 37 18.85 2.19 -1.50
N GLY A 38 17.69 2.02 -2.12
CA GLY A 38 16.61 3.01 -2.12
C GLY A 38 15.36 2.50 -2.84
N VAL A 39 14.26 3.22 -2.65
CA VAL A 39 12.95 2.88 -3.22
C VAL A 39 12.26 4.12 -3.76
N LEU A 40 11.70 4.02 -4.97
CA LEU A 40 10.81 5.03 -5.55
C LEU A 40 9.40 4.44 -5.60
N ALA A 41 8.54 4.85 -4.66
CA ALA A 41 7.16 4.40 -4.63
C ALA A 41 6.25 5.33 -5.44
N ILE A 42 5.50 4.77 -6.39
CA ILE A 42 4.53 5.51 -7.21
C ILE A 42 3.12 5.21 -6.69
N GLY A 43 2.52 6.20 -6.05
CA GLY A 43 1.14 6.16 -5.58
C GLY A 43 0.15 6.68 -6.62
N GLY A 44 -1.08 6.17 -6.58
CA GLY A 44 -2.13 6.52 -7.56
C GLY A 44 -3.56 6.25 -7.11
N CYS A 45 -3.75 5.49 -6.04
CA CYS A 45 -5.05 5.28 -5.39
C CYS A 45 -4.90 5.59 -3.91
N ASP A 46 -5.97 6.10 -3.30
CA ASP A 46 -5.98 6.68 -1.95
C ASP A 46 -5.10 5.91 -0.95
N LYS A 47 -5.32 4.61 -0.77
CA LYS A 47 -4.67 3.82 0.30
C LYS A 47 -3.24 3.38 -0.03
N ASN A 48 -2.81 3.50 -1.29
CA ASN A 48 -1.45 3.13 -1.69
C ASN A 48 -0.41 4.21 -1.36
N MET A 49 -0.80 5.49 -1.37
CA MET A 49 0.09 6.62 -1.06
C MET A 49 0.55 6.60 0.40
N PRO A 50 -0.35 6.52 1.41
CA PRO A 50 0.08 6.45 2.80
C PRO A 50 0.75 5.11 3.10
N GLY A 51 0.36 4.00 2.46
CA GLY A 51 1.05 2.71 2.63
C GLY A 51 2.52 2.77 2.21
N ALA A 52 2.81 3.40 1.08
CA ALA A 52 4.18 3.65 0.64
C ALA A 52 4.97 4.58 1.57
N MET A 53 4.34 5.66 2.06
CA MET A 53 4.99 6.57 3.00
C MET A 53 5.30 5.90 4.34
N ILE A 54 4.44 5.01 4.82
CA ILE A 54 4.69 4.24 6.05
C ILE A 54 5.89 3.31 5.89
N ALA A 55 6.05 2.67 4.73
CA ALA A 55 7.20 1.80 4.47
C ALA A 55 8.54 2.54 4.31
N ILE A 56 8.51 3.83 3.99
CA ILE A 56 9.70 4.67 3.80
C ILE A 56 10.09 5.40 5.09
N ALA A 57 9.13 5.63 6.00
CA ALA A 57 9.32 6.35 7.25
C ALA A 57 10.07 5.50 8.28
#